data_AF-A0A832JZV8-F1
#
_entry.id   AF-A0A832JZV8-F1
#
_cell.length_a   1.000
_cell.length_b   1.000
_cell.length_c   1.000
_cell.angle_alpha   90.00
_cell.angle_beta   90.00
_cell.angle_gamma   90.00
#
_symmetry.space_group_name_H-M   'P 1'
#
loop_
_entity.id
_entity.type
_entity.pdbx_description
1 polymer ?
#
loop_
_entity_poly.entity_id
_entity_poly.type
_entity_poly.pdbx_seq_one_letter_code
_entity_poly.pdbx_strand_id
1 'polypeptide(L)'
;MIGPVHIGNFKSIRDLRFEARRVNLFIGEPNTGKSNILEALAFFAPWTQATFKQIIRFRTTADLFFDQKVASSLVVEAGDTTLRLEFRNGRFEGHFSRSGTTLGRFLMNHQGISQGGSAQSLVRCYAFRPLDAFPDPRPGVLNPPFGNNLVAVLFSNDELKQRVGSLVRSKGFRLQLKPVESELWISKEVGDDLYSYPWTTVSETLRRVVFFMAVLETNQGATLLLDEPEANTFPFYTKYLAERIALDETNQFFITTHNPYLLASVVEKTPVKDLGVFVTWMDDFETQLQPVPEKNLASLLDLDTDAFFNLERLVEA
;
A
#
# COMPACT_ATOMS: atom_id res chain seq x y z
N MET A 1 13.16 -2.10 8.81
CA MET A 1 12.91 -1.44 7.52
C MET A 1 13.56 -2.27 6.42
N ILE A 2 12.95 -2.30 5.25
CA ILE A 2 13.55 -2.85 4.03
C ILE A 2 14.72 -1.95 3.60
N GLY A 3 15.86 -2.56 3.27
CA GLY A 3 17.04 -1.87 2.75
C GLY A 3 17.05 -1.86 1.21
N PRO A 4 18.15 -2.30 0.56
CA PRO A 4 18.19 -2.45 -0.90
C PRO A 4 17.07 -3.37 -1.41
N VAL A 5 16.50 -3.03 -2.55
CA VAL A 5 15.48 -3.83 -3.22
C VAL A 5 15.98 -4.26 -4.60
N HIS A 6 15.79 -5.53 -4.92
CA HIS A 6 15.99 -6.08 -6.27
C HIS A 6 14.74 -6.86 -6.69
N ILE A 7 14.24 -6.60 -7.89
CA ILE A 7 13.13 -7.33 -8.49
C ILE A 7 13.59 -7.83 -9.85
N GLY A 8 13.55 -9.14 -10.07
CA GLY A 8 13.93 -9.79 -11.31
C GLY A 8 12.83 -10.70 -11.83
N ASN A 9 12.57 -10.62 -13.14
CA ASN A 9 11.64 -11.49 -13.86
C ASN A 9 10.22 -11.49 -13.27
N PHE A 10 9.68 -10.29 -12.99
CA PHE A 10 8.37 -10.09 -12.40
C PHE A 10 7.47 -9.19 -13.26
N LYS A 11 6.42 -9.74 -13.88
CA LYS A 11 5.46 -8.99 -14.72
C LYS A 11 6.17 -8.14 -15.78
N SER A 12 6.05 -6.80 -15.73
CA SER A 12 6.75 -5.88 -16.65
C SER A 12 8.19 -5.58 -16.23
N ILE A 13 8.68 -6.11 -15.11
CA ILE A 13 10.01 -5.86 -14.58
C ILE A 13 10.93 -7.01 -14.99
N ARG A 14 11.90 -6.73 -15.88
CA ARG A 14 12.96 -7.68 -16.21
C ARG A 14 14.03 -7.73 -15.11
N ASP A 15 14.62 -6.59 -14.77
CA ASP A 15 15.59 -6.40 -13.69
C ASP A 15 15.50 -4.96 -13.20
N LEU A 16 15.26 -4.75 -11.90
CA LEU A 16 15.11 -3.43 -11.30
C LEU A 16 15.73 -3.42 -9.92
N ARG A 17 16.51 -2.37 -9.61
CA ARG A 17 17.19 -2.19 -8.32
C ARG A 17 17.07 -0.76 -7.81
N PHE A 18 16.88 -0.61 -6.50
CA PHE A 18 16.91 0.70 -5.85
C PHE A 18 17.20 0.59 -4.35
N GLU A 19 17.67 1.70 -3.77
CA GLU A 19 17.88 1.83 -2.33
C GLU A 19 16.63 2.41 -1.67
N ALA A 20 16.00 1.65 -0.76
CA ALA A 20 14.83 2.13 -0.04
C ALA A 20 15.20 3.07 1.10
N ARG A 21 14.41 4.13 1.26
CA ARG A 21 14.44 5.07 2.39
C ARG A 21 13.24 4.83 3.31
N ARG A 22 13.01 5.72 4.28
CA ARG A 22 11.83 5.65 5.17
C ARG A 22 10.54 5.90 4.39
N VAL A 23 10.52 6.89 3.49
CA VAL A 23 9.39 7.18 2.62
C VAL A 23 9.84 7.04 1.17
N ASN A 24 9.21 6.13 0.42
CA ASN A 24 9.54 5.84 -0.98
C ASN A 24 8.32 6.15 -1.84
N LEU A 25 8.45 7.12 -2.73
CA LEU A 25 7.40 7.53 -3.68
C LEU A 25 7.76 7.06 -5.09
N PHE A 26 6.86 6.30 -5.70
CA PHE A 26 6.95 5.91 -7.11
C PHE A 26 5.95 6.74 -7.90
N ILE A 27 6.46 7.58 -8.79
CA ILE A 27 5.68 8.50 -9.63
C ILE A 27 5.89 8.18 -11.11
N GLY A 28 4.94 8.58 -11.96
CA GLY A 28 4.97 8.27 -13.39
C GLY A 28 3.56 8.15 -13.95
N GLU A 29 3.44 8.11 -15.28
CA GLU A 29 2.17 7.95 -15.97
C GLU A 29 1.44 6.64 -15.61
N PRO A 30 0.12 6.55 -15.82
CA PRO A 30 -0.59 5.27 -15.72
C PRO A 30 0.09 4.18 -16.57
N ASN A 31 0.01 2.93 -16.11
CA ASN A 31 0.54 1.76 -16.84
C ASN A 31 2.08 1.66 -16.99
N THR A 32 2.87 2.41 -16.21
CA THR A 32 4.35 2.30 -16.20
C THR A 32 4.90 1.15 -15.33
N GLY A 33 4.05 0.50 -14.53
CA GLY A 33 4.44 -0.62 -13.66
C GLY A 33 4.70 -0.27 -12.19
N LYS A 34 4.37 0.95 -11.74
CA LYS A 34 4.42 1.35 -10.32
C LYS A 34 3.82 0.32 -9.37
N SER A 35 2.58 -0.09 -9.63
CA SER A 35 1.90 -1.08 -8.79
C SER A 35 2.58 -2.46 -8.83
N ASN A 36 3.31 -2.81 -9.92
CA ASN A 36 4.07 -4.06 -9.97
C ASN A 36 5.24 -4.04 -8.97
N ILE A 37 5.85 -2.88 -8.72
CA ILE A 37 6.89 -2.75 -7.68
C ILE A 37 6.31 -3.07 -6.29
N LEU A 38 5.15 -2.48 -5.95
CA LEU A 38 4.47 -2.77 -4.69
C LEU A 38 4.00 -4.22 -4.61
N GLU A 39 3.47 -4.80 -5.69
CA GLU A 39 3.03 -6.19 -5.72
C GLU A 39 4.18 -7.18 -5.55
N ALA A 40 5.38 -6.89 -6.07
CA ALA A 40 6.57 -7.68 -5.81
C ALA A 40 6.93 -7.69 -4.32
N LEU A 41 6.90 -6.52 -3.67
CA LEU A 41 7.13 -6.41 -2.22
C LEU A 41 6.00 -7.05 -1.40
N ALA A 42 4.78 -7.07 -1.93
CA ALA A 42 3.61 -7.61 -1.24
C ALA A 42 3.67 -9.13 -1.01
N PHE A 43 4.57 -9.86 -1.69
CA PHE A 43 4.83 -11.26 -1.36
C PHE A 43 5.31 -11.47 0.09
N PHE A 44 6.00 -10.48 0.66
CA PHE A 44 6.44 -10.51 2.05
C PHE A 44 5.33 -10.15 3.03
N ALA A 45 4.21 -9.57 2.57
CA ALA A 45 3.09 -9.24 3.44
C ALA A 45 2.33 -10.50 3.89
N PRO A 46 1.59 -10.45 5.02
CA PRO A 46 0.66 -11.51 5.38
C PRO A 46 -0.39 -11.72 4.29
N TRP A 47 -0.49 -12.95 3.80
CA TRP A 47 -1.52 -13.35 2.84
C TRP A 47 -2.08 -14.73 3.16
N THR A 48 -3.29 -14.97 2.65
CA THR A 48 -3.98 -16.26 2.64
C THR A 48 -4.26 -16.66 1.20
N GLN A 49 -4.67 -17.90 0.95
CA GLN A 49 -5.12 -18.29 -0.39
C GLN A 49 -6.24 -17.39 -0.92
N ALA A 50 -7.17 -16.98 -0.03
CA ALA A 50 -8.29 -16.12 -0.38
C ALA A 50 -7.85 -14.69 -0.72
N THR A 51 -6.87 -14.14 0.00
CA THR A 51 -6.45 -12.74 -0.15
C THR A 51 -5.31 -12.54 -1.15
N PHE A 52 -4.53 -13.58 -1.48
CA PHE A 52 -3.34 -13.47 -2.33
C PHE A 52 -3.65 -12.82 -3.69
N LYS A 53 -4.66 -13.31 -4.41
CA LYS A 53 -5.11 -12.73 -5.69
C LYS A 53 -5.75 -11.35 -5.57
N GLN A 54 -6.12 -10.96 -4.37
CA GLN A 54 -6.71 -9.66 -4.08
C GLN A 54 -5.64 -8.59 -3.82
N ILE A 55 -4.41 -9.02 -3.51
CA ILE A 55 -3.24 -8.18 -3.25
C ILE A 55 -2.32 -8.16 -4.49
N ILE A 56 -2.07 -9.32 -5.10
CA ILE A 56 -1.24 -9.46 -6.30
C ILE A 56 -2.15 -9.87 -7.46
N ARG A 57 -2.24 -9.01 -8.47
CA ARG A 57 -3.11 -9.21 -9.64
C ARG A 57 -2.48 -10.18 -10.63
N PHE A 58 -3.16 -11.29 -10.90
CA PHE A 58 -2.81 -12.24 -11.96
C PHE A 58 -4.00 -13.16 -12.26
N ARG A 59 -4.09 -13.65 -13.50
CA ARG A 59 -5.06 -14.69 -13.88
C ARG A 59 -4.45 -16.06 -13.63
N THR A 60 -3.24 -16.29 -14.14
CA THR A 60 -2.46 -17.50 -13.95
C THR A 60 -1.13 -17.20 -13.27
N THR A 61 -0.56 -18.17 -12.55
CA THR A 61 0.73 -17.98 -11.87
C THR A 61 1.87 -17.64 -12.85
N ALA A 62 1.77 -18.06 -14.11
CA ALA A 62 2.74 -17.69 -15.14
C ALA A 62 2.73 -16.18 -15.42
N ASP A 63 1.59 -15.48 -15.25
CA ASP A 63 1.49 -14.03 -15.45
C ASP A 63 2.35 -13.22 -14.46
N LEU A 64 2.83 -13.85 -13.38
CA LEU A 64 3.75 -13.22 -12.44
C LEU A 64 5.16 -13.09 -13.02
N PHE A 65 5.53 -13.90 -14.02
CA PHE A 65 6.85 -13.91 -14.63
C PHE A 65 6.91 -12.94 -15.80
N PHE A 66 8.08 -12.38 -16.06
CA PHE A 66 8.29 -11.53 -17.23
C PHE A 66 8.06 -12.33 -18.51
N ASP A 67 7.22 -11.80 -19.41
CA ASP A 67 6.72 -12.49 -20.61
C ASP A 67 6.14 -13.90 -20.37
N GLN A 68 5.70 -14.23 -19.14
CA GLN A 68 5.32 -15.59 -18.75
C GLN A 68 6.44 -16.63 -18.95
N LYS A 69 7.71 -16.20 -19.02
CA LYS A 69 8.88 -17.07 -19.22
C LYS A 69 9.28 -17.76 -17.92
N VAL A 70 8.52 -18.79 -17.56
CA VAL A 70 8.69 -19.58 -16.31
C VAL A 70 9.97 -20.42 -16.25
N ALA A 71 10.74 -20.49 -17.35
CA ALA A 71 12.04 -21.18 -17.38
C ALA A 71 13.11 -20.46 -16.54
N SER A 72 12.99 -19.13 -16.40
CA SER A 72 13.82 -18.33 -15.50
C SER A 72 13.10 -18.15 -14.17
N SER A 73 13.85 -18.10 -13.06
CA SER A 73 13.28 -17.86 -11.74
C SER A 73 12.84 -16.40 -11.61
N LEU A 74 11.76 -16.18 -10.85
CA LEU A 74 11.35 -14.86 -10.37
C LEU A 74 12.03 -14.63 -9.03
N VAL A 75 12.65 -13.46 -8.84
CA VAL A 75 13.36 -13.12 -7.61
C VAL A 75 12.89 -11.76 -7.11
N VAL A 76 12.63 -11.66 -5.81
CA VAL A 76 12.43 -10.40 -5.10
C VAL A 76 13.32 -10.39 -3.88
N GLU A 77 14.25 -9.45 -3.80
CA GLU A 77 15.13 -9.22 -2.65
C GLU A 77 14.73 -7.92 -1.97
N ALA A 78 14.63 -7.96 -0.64
CA ALA A 78 14.26 -6.83 0.21
C ALA A 78 15.15 -6.87 1.46
N GLY A 79 16.25 -6.12 1.42
CA GLY A 79 17.28 -6.16 2.46
C GLY A 79 17.93 -7.53 2.58
N ASP A 80 17.79 -8.17 3.74
CA ASP A 80 18.35 -9.50 4.01
C ASP A 80 17.40 -10.64 3.65
N THR A 81 16.18 -10.34 3.18
CA THR A 81 15.18 -11.33 2.79
C THR A 81 15.05 -11.48 1.27
N THR A 82 14.91 -12.71 0.82
CA THR A 82 14.76 -13.06 -0.59
C THR A 82 13.56 -13.98 -0.76
N LEU A 83 12.74 -13.68 -1.75
CA LEU A 83 11.79 -14.60 -2.35
C LEU A 83 12.37 -15.08 -3.68
N ARG A 84 12.34 -16.40 -3.90
CA ARG A 84 12.55 -17.00 -5.22
C ARG A 84 11.36 -17.89 -5.58
N LEU A 85 10.79 -17.72 -6.77
CA LEU A 85 9.72 -18.55 -7.31
C LEU A 85 10.20 -19.23 -8.60
N GLU A 86 10.09 -20.55 -8.65
CA GLU A 86 10.58 -21.37 -9.77
C GLU A 86 9.50 -22.33 -10.26
N PHE A 87 9.47 -22.59 -11.56
CA PHE A 87 8.60 -23.62 -12.12
C PHE A 87 9.37 -24.93 -12.28
N ARG A 88 8.97 -25.97 -11.54
CA ARG A 88 9.59 -27.31 -11.56
C ARG A 88 8.49 -28.37 -11.57
N ASN A 89 8.65 -29.42 -12.39
CA ASN A 89 7.75 -30.58 -12.41
C ASN A 89 6.25 -30.24 -12.50
N GLY A 90 5.89 -29.21 -13.28
CA GLY A 90 4.49 -28.80 -13.46
C GLY A 90 3.90 -27.97 -12.32
N ARG A 91 4.70 -27.50 -11.36
CA ARG A 91 4.27 -26.68 -10.22
C ARG A 91 5.21 -25.50 -10.02
N PHE A 92 4.72 -24.47 -9.33
CA PHE A 92 5.54 -23.33 -8.94
C PHE A 92 5.92 -23.48 -7.46
N GLU A 93 7.22 -23.43 -7.18
CA GLU A 93 7.79 -23.59 -5.85
C GLU A 93 8.41 -22.26 -5.42
N GLY A 94 7.83 -21.68 -4.36
CA GLY A 94 8.27 -20.42 -3.78
C GLY A 94 9.08 -20.66 -2.52
N HIS A 95 10.22 -20.00 -2.41
CA HIS A 95 11.14 -20.13 -1.28
C HIS A 95 11.43 -18.75 -0.69
N PHE A 96 11.23 -18.61 0.62
CA PHE A 96 11.70 -17.46 1.37
C PHE A 96 13.00 -17.82 2.08
N SER A 97 14.00 -16.96 1.96
CA SER A 97 15.26 -17.08 2.69
C SER A 97 15.66 -15.75 3.31
N ARG A 98 16.40 -15.81 4.42
CA ARG A 98 17.00 -14.65 5.07
C ARG A 98 18.47 -14.91 5.33
N SER A 99 19.35 -14.08 4.77
CA SER A 99 20.81 -14.26 4.84
C SER A 99 21.25 -15.70 4.51
N GLY A 100 20.64 -16.29 3.47
CA GLY A 100 20.89 -17.67 3.02
C GLY A 100 20.19 -18.79 3.81
N THR A 101 19.50 -18.47 4.90
CA THR A 101 18.75 -19.45 5.69
C THR A 101 17.30 -19.50 5.25
N THR A 102 16.79 -20.70 4.92
CA THR A 102 15.38 -20.88 4.51
C THR A 102 14.41 -20.55 5.65
N LEU A 103 13.53 -19.58 5.42
CA LEU A 103 12.46 -19.20 6.35
C LEU A 103 11.19 -19.99 6.13
N GLY A 104 10.93 -20.40 4.89
CA GLY A 104 9.69 -21.08 4.53
C GLY A 104 9.57 -21.35 3.05
N ARG A 105 8.54 -22.12 2.70
CA ARG A 105 8.20 -22.43 1.32
C ARG A 105 6.69 -22.41 1.11
N PHE A 106 6.29 -22.15 -0.12
CA PHE A 106 4.91 -22.27 -0.57
C PHE A 106 4.86 -22.88 -1.96
N LEU A 107 3.70 -23.42 -2.32
CA LEU A 107 3.44 -24.00 -3.62
C LEU A 107 2.31 -23.24 -4.28
N MET A 108 2.43 -23.03 -5.59
CA MET A 108 1.35 -22.54 -6.42
C MET A 108 1.06 -23.52 -7.55
N ASN A 109 -0.22 -23.68 -7.86
CA ASN A 109 -0.66 -24.29 -9.11
C ASN A 109 -0.85 -23.17 -10.17
N HIS A 110 -1.40 -23.48 -11.33
CA HIS A 110 -1.68 -22.46 -12.36
C HIS A 110 -2.66 -21.37 -11.92
N GLN A 111 -3.49 -21.61 -10.91
CA GLN A 111 -4.52 -20.69 -10.43
C GLN A 111 -4.07 -19.89 -9.21
N GLY A 112 -2.94 -20.16 -8.58
CA GLY A 112 -2.46 -19.41 -7.41
C GLY A 112 -1.94 -20.33 -6.30
N ILE A 113 -1.88 -19.79 -5.08
CA ILE A 113 -1.39 -20.52 -3.89
C ILE A 113 -2.22 -21.78 -3.67
N SER A 114 -1.53 -22.93 -3.60
CA SER A 114 -2.14 -24.22 -3.29
C SER A 114 -1.77 -24.71 -1.89
N GLN A 115 -0.55 -24.42 -1.41
CA GLN A 115 -0.06 -24.79 -0.08
C GLN A 115 1.00 -23.80 0.43
N GLY A 116 1.19 -23.76 1.75
CA GLY A 116 2.16 -22.88 2.41
C GLY A 116 1.54 -21.56 2.90
N GLY A 117 2.38 -20.72 3.48
CA GLY A 117 2.00 -19.42 4.01
C GLY A 117 3.05 -18.35 3.68
N SER A 118 2.70 -17.10 3.96
CA SER A 118 3.63 -15.97 3.81
C SER A 118 4.80 -16.07 4.77
N ALA A 119 5.92 -15.43 4.44
CA ALA A 119 6.94 -15.13 5.43
C ALA A 119 6.33 -14.29 6.56
N GLN A 120 6.71 -14.55 7.82
CA GLN A 120 6.43 -13.62 8.91
C GLN A 120 7.33 -12.39 8.71
N SER A 121 6.78 -11.32 8.16
CA SER A 121 7.49 -10.06 7.98
C SER A 121 6.68 -8.90 8.57
N LEU A 122 7.35 -7.74 8.68
CA LEU A 122 6.73 -6.49 9.10
C LEU A 122 6.07 -5.73 7.92
N VAL A 123 6.10 -6.31 6.72
CA VAL A 123 5.47 -5.74 5.53
C VAL A 123 3.96 -5.91 5.61
N ARG A 124 3.22 -4.84 5.37
CA ARG A 124 1.75 -4.84 5.38
C ARG A 124 1.28 -4.09 4.14
N CYS A 125 0.50 -4.77 3.31
CA CYS A 125 -0.16 -4.14 2.17
C CYS A 125 -1.56 -3.71 2.60
N TYR A 126 -1.94 -2.47 2.29
CA TYR A 126 -3.29 -1.98 2.54
C TYR A 126 -3.91 -1.45 1.25
N ALA A 127 -5.15 -1.87 1.00
CA ALA A 127 -5.96 -1.40 -0.11
C ALA A 127 -7.35 -1.08 0.41
N PHE A 128 -7.85 0.11 0.09
CA PHE A 128 -9.20 0.47 0.48
C PHE A 128 -10.23 -0.36 -0.31
N ARG A 129 -11.22 -0.90 0.40
CA ARG A 129 -12.44 -1.45 -0.19
C ARG A 129 -13.66 -0.99 0.59
N PRO A 130 -14.78 -0.68 -0.09
CA PRO A 130 -16.01 -0.29 0.58
C PRO A 130 -16.71 -1.52 1.19
N LEU A 131 -16.14 -2.08 2.28
CA LEU A 131 -16.72 -3.22 3.00
C LEU A 131 -18.06 -2.88 3.65
N ASP A 132 -19.02 -3.81 3.56
CA ASP A 132 -20.34 -3.67 4.17
C ASP A 132 -20.34 -4.00 5.66
N ALA A 133 -19.48 -4.94 6.07
CA ALA A 133 -19.34 -5.38 7.46
C ALA A 133 -17.85 -5.59 7.84
N PHE A 134 -17.59 -5.60 9.15
CA PHE A 134 -16.24 -5.73 9.72
C PHE A 134 -16.16 -6.93 10.67
N PRO A 135 -16.26 -8.16 10.14
CA PRO A 135 -16.57 -9.37 10.91
C PRO A 135 -15.48 -9.82 11.89
N ASP A 136 -14.29 -9.22 11.87
CA ASP A 136 -13.22 -9.61 12.79
C ASP A 136 -13.29 -8.76 14.07
N PRO A 137 -13.60 -9.37 15.24
CA PRO A 137 -13.79 -8.64 16.49
C PRO A 137 -12.47 -8.30 17.19
N ARG A 138 -11.32 -8.71 16.65
CA ARG A 138 -10.03 -8.56 17.32
C ARG A 138 -9.54 -7.11 17.27
N PRO A 139 -9.29 -6.47 18.42
CA PRO A 139 -8.71 -5.13 18.47
C PRO A 139 -7.22 -5.14 18.10
N GLY A 140 -6.61 -3.95 18.07
CA GLY A 140 -5.18 -3.77 17.82
C GLY A 140 -4.90 -3.07 16.48
N VAL A 141 -3.97 -3.62 15.71
CA VAL A 141 -3.64 -3.11 14.37
C VAL A 141 -4.82 -3.33 13.43
N LEU A 142 -5.10 -2.37 12.55
CA LEU A 142 -6.01 -2.60 11.43
C LEU A 142 -5.52 -3.76 10.56
N ASN A 143 -6.35 -4.77 10.34
CA ASN A 143 -5.94 -5.97 9.62
C ASN A 143 -5.65 -5.67 8.14
N PRO A 144 -4.45 -5.99 7.63
CA PRO A 144 -4.22 -5.95 6.19
C PRO A 144 -4.97 -7.10 5.49
N PRO A 145 -5.36 -6.94 4.22
CA PRO A 145 -5.21 -5.72 3.42
C PRO A 145 -6.40 -4.76 3.48
N PHE A 146 -7.59 -5.22 3.90
CA PHE A 146 -8.85 -4.46 3.74
C PHE A 146 -9.43 -3.91 5.05
N GLY A 147 -8.81 -4.16 6.20
CA GLY A 147 -9.26 -3.62 7.50
C GLY A 147 -10.57 -4.22 7.98
N ASN A 148 -10.75 -5.53 7.84
CA ASN A 148 -11.98 -6.23 8.23
C ASN A 148 -12.28 -6.21 9.75
N ASN A 149 -11.38 -5.65 10.58
CA ASN A 149 -11.57 -5.42 12.02
C ASN A 149 -11.75 -3.93 12.39
N LEU A 150 -12.08 -3.05 11.43
CA LEU A 150 -12.16 -1.60 11.66
C LEU A 150 -13.05 -1.23 12.86
N VAL A 151 -14.20 -1.90 13.03
CA VAL A 151 -15.10 -1.65 14.18
C VAL A 151 -14.41 -1.96 15.51
N ALA A 152 -13.70 -3.09 15.62
CA ALA A 152 -12.97 -3.46 16.82
C ALA A 152 -11.80 -2.50 17.12
N VAL A 153 -11.10 -2.05 16.07
CA VAL A 153 -10.03 -1.07 16.16
C VAL A 153 -10.56 0.28 16.68
N LEU A 154 -11.64 0.80 16.09
CA LEU A 154 -12.27 2.04 16.55
C LEU A 154 -12.84 1.91 17.95
N PHE A 155 -13.40 0.75 18.31
CA PHE A 155 -13.95 0.54 19.64
C PHE A 155 -12.87 0.59 20.73
N SER A 156 -11.69 0.02 20.46
CA SER A 156 -10.58 -0.13 21.41
C SER A 156 -9.56 1.01 21.41
N ASN A 157 -9.53 1.85 20.38
CA ASN A 157 -8.62 3.00 20.30
C ASN A 157 -9.40 4.32 20.44
N ASP A 158 -9.39 4.90 21.65
CA ASP A 158 -10.14 6.11 21.96
C ASP A 158 -9.68 7.34 21.17
N GLU A 159 -8.38 7.48 20.91
CA GLU A 159 -7.82 8.63 20.18
C GLU A 159 -8.27 8.61 18.71
N LEU A 160 -8.14 7.45 18.06
CA LEU A 160 -8.61 7.26 16.68
C LEU A 160 -10.14 7.42 16.59
N LYS A 161 -10.89 6.85 17.54
CA LYS A 161 -12.36 7.00 17.62
C LYS A 161 -12.77 8.47 17.74
N GLN A 162 -12.06 9.26 18.55
CA GLN A 162 -12.32 10.69 18.69
C GLN A 162 -12.01 11.46 17.40
N ARG A 163 -10.91 11.13 16.70
CA ARG A 163 -10.58 11.75 15.41
C ARG A 163 -11.61 11.42 14.33
N VAL A 164 -11.97 10.15 14.17
CA VAL A 164 -13.02 9.72 13.23
C VAL A 164 -14.37 10.32 13.61
N GLY A 165 -14.71 10.33 14.90
CA GLY A 165 -15.93 10.96 15.40
C GLY A 165 -15.99 12.46 15.10
N SER A 166 -14.87 13.17 15.23
CA SER A 166 -14.77 14.60 14.91
C SER A 166 -14.91 14.86 13.41
N LEU A 167 -14.31 14.00 12.58
CA LEU A 167 -14.45 14.04 11.13
C LEU A 167 -15.92 13.89 10.71
N VAL A 168 -16.63 12.90 11.25
CA VAL A 168 -18.06 12.66 10.98
C VAL A 168 -18.92 13.81 11.53
N ARG A 169 -18.59 14.35 12.72
CA ARG A 169 -19.25 15.51 13.32
C ARG A 169 -19.13 16.78 12.50
N SER A 170 -17.99 17.01 11.85
CA SER A 170 -17.80 18.14 10.95
C SER A 170 -18.77 18.16 9.76
N LYS A 171 -19.45 17.03 9.48
CA LYS A 171 -20.45 16.87 8.44
C LYS A 171 -21.89 16.82 8.97
N GLY A 172 -22.09 17.10 10.26
CA GLY A 172 -23.42 17.12 10.89
C GLY A 172 -23.95 15.76 11.37
N PHE A 173 -23.11 14.73 11.43
CA PHE A 173 -23.47 13.39 11.89
C PHE A 173 -22.70 12.98 13.14
N ARG A 174 -23.14 11.95 13.86
CA ARG A 174 -22.39 11.28 14.92
C ARG A 174 -21.99 9.89 14.47
N LEU A 175 -20.79 9.48 14.85
CA LEU A 175 -20.34 8.10 14.66
C LEU A 175 -21.03 7.18 15.67
N GLN A 176 -21.59 6.08 15.18
CA GLN A 176 -22.20 5.04 16.01
C GLN A 176 -21.50 3.71 15.74
N LEU A 177 -20.89 3.13 16.79
CA LEU A 177 -20.25 1.82 16.75
C LEU A 177 -21.20 0.77 17.30
N LYS A 178 -21.39 -0.32 16.56
CA LYS A 178 -22.20 -1.47 16.96
C LYS A 178 -21.29 -2.71 17.06
N PRO A 179 -20.54 -2.87 18.17
CA PRO A 179 -19.48 -3.88 18.25
C PRO A 179 -19.99 -5.32 18.27
N VAL A 180 -21.19 -5.57 18.79
CA VAL A 180 -21.80 -6.91 18.82
C VAL A 180 -22.16 -7.35 17.40
N GLU A 181 -22.71 -6.43 16.62
CA GLU A 181 -23.12 -6.64 15.23
C GLU A 181 -21.94 -6.53 14.26
N SER A 182 -20.77 -6.07 14.71
CA SER A 182 -19.61 -5.78 13.85
C SER A 182 -19.90 -4.75 12.76
N GLU A 183 -20.73 -3.76 13.10
CA GLU A 183 -21.21 -2.73 12.18
C GLU A 183 -20.79 -1.32 12.59
N LEU A 184 -20.64 -0.48 11.57
CA LEU A 184 -20.42 0.95 11.71
C LEU A 184 -21.63 1.70 11.14
N TRP A 185 -22.05 2.75 11.83
CA TRP A 185 -23.21 3.56 11.49
C TRP A 185 -22.89 5.04 11.67
N ILE A 186 -23.66 5.89 11.01
CA ILE A 186 -23.72 7.31 11.31
C ILE A 186 -25.16 7.68 11.70
N SER A 187 -25.31 8.62 12.60
CA SER A 187 -26.63 9.10 13.01
C SER A 187 -26.71 10.62 13.00
N LYS A 188 -27.92 11.16 12.83
CA LYS A 188 -28.22 12.58 13.00
C LYS A 188 -29.42 12.73 13.93
N GLU A 189 -29.44 13.83 14.65
CA GLU A 189 -30.49 14.23 15.57
C GLU A 189 -31.26 15.39 14.95
N VAL A 190 -32.58 15.27 14.84
CA VAL A 190 -33.46 16.32 14.28
C VAL A 190 -34.67 16.45 15.19
N GLY A 191 -34.73 17.51 16.00
CA GLY A 191 -35.71 17.60 17.08
C GLY A 191 -35.49 16.46 18.08
N ASP A 192 -36.54 15.70 18.38
CA ASP A 192 -36.47 14.51 19.24
C ASP A 192 -36.20 13.21 18.46
N ASP A 193 -36.12 13.28 17.12
CA ASP A 193 -35.93 12.10 16.27
C ASP A 193 -34.43 11.79 16.04
N LEU A 194 -34.08 10.51 16.23
CA LEU A 194 -32.76 9.96 15.88
C LEU A 194 -32.84 9.15 14.59
N TYR A 195 -32.19 9.62 13.54
CA TYR A 195 -32.07 8.89 12.28
C TYR A 195 -30.69 8.25 12.18
N SER A 196 -30.65 6.92 11.96
CA SER A 196 -29.42 6.16 11.77
C SER A 196 -29.31 5.62 10.35
N TYR A 197 -28.11 5.70 9.79
CA TYR A 197 -27.78 5.22 8.45
C TYR A 197 -26.58 4.27 8.50
N PRO A 198 -26.61 3.15 7.76
CA PRO A 198 -25.51 2.22 7.74
C PRO A 198 -24.28 2.85 7.05
N TRP A 199 -23.07 2.46 7.48
CA TRP A 199 -21.81 2.99 6.93
C TRP A 199 -21.67 2.83 5.42
N THR A 200 -22.35 1.84 4.83
CA THR A 200 -22.39 1.62 3.38
C THR A 200 -22.97 2.79 2.60
N THR A 201 -23.85 3.59 3.21
CA THR A 201 -24.45 4.79 2.60
C THR A 201 -23.55 6.02 2.64
N VAL A 202 -22.43 5.95 3.37
CA VAL A 202 -21.46 7.04 3.48
C VAL A 202 -20.62 7.12 2.21
N SER A 203 -20.31 8.35 1.77
CA SER A 203 -19.46 8.61 0.61
C SER A 203 -18.13 7.84 0.68
N GLU A 204 -17.67 7.33 -0.46
CA GLU A 204 -16.41 6.59 -0.57
C GLU A 204 -15.22 7.37 0.00
N THR A 205 -15.11 8.67 -0.34
CA THR A 205 -14.05 9.55 0.17
C THR A 205 -13.95 9.51 1.70
N LEU A 206 -15.07 9.67 2.40
CA LEU A 206 -15.06 9.65 3.87
C LEU A 206 -14.70 8.26 4.42
N ARG A 207 -15.22 7.19 3.82
CA ARG A 207 -14.89 5.80 4.21
C ARG A 207 -13.41 5.51 4.03
N ARG A 208 -12.84 5.99 2.92
CA ARG A 208 -11.42 5.85 2.58
C ARG A 208 -10.51 6.62 3.51
N VAL A 209 -10.88 7.86 3.86
CA VAL A 209 -10.13 8.67 4.84
C VAL A 209 -10.12 7.98 6.21
N VAL A 210 -11.25 7.46 6.68
CA VAL A 210 -11.31 6.71 7.95
C VAL A 210 -10.46 5.44 7.89
N PHE A 211 -10.47 4.73 6.78
CA PHE A 211 -9.62 3.55 6.58
C PHE A 211 -8.13 3.92 6.70
N PHE A 212 -7.65 4.93 5.96
CA PHE A 212 -6.23 5.31 6.03
C PHE A 212 -5.84 5.98 7.35
N MET A 213 -6.75 6.68 8.04
CA MET A 213 -6.53 7.11 9.42
C MET A 213 -6.24 5.89 10.32
N ALA A 214 -7.06 4.84 10.21
CA ALA A 214 -6.83 3.62 10.98
C ALA A 214 -5.53 2.89 10.58
N VAL A 215 -5.18 2.87 9.28
CA VAL A 215 -3.88 2.33 8.81
C VAL A 215 -2.73 3.07 9.50
N LEU A 216 -2.68 4.40 9.39
CA LEU A 216 -1.54 5.19 9.88
C LEU A 216 -1.46 5.22 11.42
N GLU A 217 -2.59 5.22 12.12
CA GLU A 217 -2.58 5.38 13.58
C GLU A 217 -2.41 4.07 14.35
N THR A 218 -2.61 2.92 13.71
CA THR A 218 -2.53 1.61 14.40
C THR A 218 -1.29 0.80 14.04
N ASN A 219 -0.53 1.25 13.04
CA ASN A 219 0.73 0.63 12.64
C ASN A 219 1.91 1.33 13.34
N GLN A 220 2.85 0.55 13.89
CA GLN A 220 4.12 1.04 14.42
C GLN A 220 5.23 0.06 14.05
N GLY A 221 6.38 0.58 13.61
CA GLY A 221 7.54 -0.24 13.23
C GLY A 221 7.29 -1.16 12.02
N ALA A 222 6.29 -0.86 11.20
CA ALA A 222 5.89 -1.66 10.05
C ALA A 222 6.41 -1.07 8.72
N THR A 223 6.41 -1.88 7.67
CA THR A 223 6.63 -1.41 6.29
C THR A 223 5.30 -1.45 5.55
N LEU A 224 4.78 -0.29 5.17
CA LEU A 224 3.44 -0.12 4.61
C LEU A 224 3.53 0.06 3.09
N LEU A 225 2.83 -0.80 2.36
CA LEU A 225 2.67 -0.72 0.91
C LEU A 225 1.29 -0.11 0.62
N LEU A 226 1.27 1.06 0.00
CA LEU A 226 0.05 1.84 -0.24
C LEU A 226 -0.03 2.21 -1.73
N ASP A 227 -0.93 1.56 -2.47
CA ASP A 227 -1.14 1.83 -3.89
C ASP A 227 -2.17 2.95 -4.05
N GLU A 228 -1.73 4.11 -4.57
CA GLU A 228 -2.53 5.33 -4.77
C GLU A 228 -3.46 5.67 -3.60
N PRO A 229 -2.96 5.77 -2.35
CA PRO A 229 -3.82 5.88 -1.16
C PRO A 229 -4.75 7.10 -1.18
N GLU A 230 -4.41 8.14 -1.94
CA GLU A 230 -5.18 9.35 -2.17
C GLU A 230 -6.28 9.27 -3.23
N ALA A 231 -6.40 8.18 -3.99
CA ALA A 231 -7.40 8.09 -5.06
C ALA A 231 -8.83 8.34 -4.53
N ASN A 232 -9.65 9.06 -5.29
CA ASN A 232 -11.01 9.47 -4.90
C ASN A 232 -11.07 10.27 -3.58
N THR A 233 -10.00 10.98 -3.19
CA THR A 233 -9.98 11.87 -2.03
C THR A 233 -9.93 13.35 -2.43
N PHE A 234 -10.57 14.21 -1.62
CA PHE A 234 -10.52 15.65 -1.80
C PHE A 234 -9.14 16.19 -1.37
N PRO A 235 -8.58 17.25 -2.01
CA PRO A 235 -7.21 17.72 -1.76
C PRO A 235 -6.86 17.97 -0.28
N PHE A 236 -7.82 18.44 0.51
CA PHE A 236 -7.64 18.60 1.96
C PHE A 236 -7.22 17.29 2.66
N TYR A 237 -7.88 16.18 2.32
CA TYR A 237 -7.58 14.87 2.91
C TYR A 237 -6.32 14.25 2.32
N THR A 238 -6.03 14.51 1.05
CA THR A 238 -4.76 14.14 0.41
C THR A 238 -3.58 14.76 1.16
N LYS A 239 -3.66 16.07 1.45
CA LYS A 239 -2.64 16.78 2.23
C LYS A 239 -2.52 16.23 3.64
N TYR A 240 -3.65 16.02 4.33
CA TYR A 240 -3.65 15.39 5.66
C TYR A 240 -2.93 14.04 5.67
N LEU A 241 -3.27 13.16 4.72
CA LEU A 241 -2.65 11.85 4.58
C LEU A 241 -1.14 11.95 4.36
N ALA A 242 -0.73 12.82 3.44
CA ALA A 242 0.66 13.04 3.09
C ALA A 242 1.49 13.55 4.28
N GLU A 243 0.97 14.52 5.03
CA GLU A 243 1.65 15.05 6.23
C GLU A 243 1.78 13.98 7.31
N ARG A 244 0.75 13.16 7.53
CA ARG A 244 0.83 12.06 8.50
C ARG A 244 1.87 11.00 8.12
N ILE A 245 2.04 10.72 6.84
CA ILE A 245 3.08 9.83 6.31
C ILE A 245 4.47 10.46 6.49
N ALA A 246 4.62 11.72 6.10
CA ALA A 246 5.90 12.43 6.12
C ALA A 246 6.46 12.55 7.54
N LEU A 247 5.59 12.83 8.52
CA LEU A 247 5.94 13.04 9.92
C LEU A 247 6.00 11.75 10.76
N ASP A 248 5.69 10.58 10.19
CA ASP A 248 5.77 9.30 10.92
C ASP A 248 7.22 8.84 11.06
N GLU A 249 7.72 8.73 12.30
CA GLU A 249 9.11 8.35 12.58
C GLU A 249 9.31 6.83 12.71
N THR A 250 8.24 6.04 12.75
CA THR A 250 8.27 4.63 13.13
C THR A 250 8.12 3.68 11.95
N ASN A 251 7.29 4.04 10.97
CA ASN A 251 6.93 3.21 9.85
C ASN A 251 7.76 3.56 8.62
N GLN A 252 7.91 2.58 7.73
CA GLN A 252 8.45 2.77 6.40
C GLN A 252 7.33 2.69 5.37
N PHE A 253 7.37 3.51 4.33
CA PHE A 253 6.31 3.65 3.35
C PHE A 253 6.82 3.39 1.93
N PHE A 254 6.07 2.63 1.15
CA PHE A 254 6.22 2.47 -0.28
C PHE A 254 4.89 2.84 -0.91
N ILE A 255 4.87 3.96 -1.64
CA ILE A 255 3.66 4.61 -2.10
C ILE A 255 3.76 4.82 -3.60
N THR A 256 2.73 4.40 -4.33
CA THR A 256 2.54 4.82 -5.71
C THR A 256 1.59 6.01 -5.72
N THR A 257 1.85 6.98 -6.60
CA THR A 257 0.95 8.11 -6.74
C THR A 257 1.11 8.75 -8.10
N HIS A 258 0.02 9.30 -8.62
CA HIS A 258 0.00 10.23 -9.74
C HIS A 258 -0.51 11.62 -9.30
N ASN A 259 -0.62 11.85 -7.99
CA ASN A 259 -1.23 13.04 -7.41
C ASN A 259 -0.16 14.05 -6.98
N PRO A 260 -0.11 15.24 -7.61
CA PRO A 260 0.89 16.26 -7.28
C PRO A 260 0.75 16.82 -5.86
N TYR A 261 -0.46 16.88 -5.31
CA TYR A 261 -0.65 17.37 -3.94
C TYR A 261 -0.08 16.40 -2.90
N LEU A 262 -0.20 15.09 -3.13
CA LEU A 262 0.43 14.10 -2.25
C LEU A 262 1.94 14.19 -2.36
N LEU A 263 2.47 14.18 -3.59
CA LEU A 263 3.90 14.28 -3.85
C LEU A 263 4.51 15.51 -3.18
N ALA A 264 3.99 16.71 -3.49
CA ALA A 264 4.50 17.97 -2.96
C ALA A 264 4.46 17.99 -1.43
N SER A 265 3.35 17.57 -0.82
CA SER A 265 3.21 17.57 0.64
C SER A 265 4.19 16.60 1.33
N VAL A 266 4.43 15.43 0.75
CA VAL A 266 5.43 14.48 1.28
C VAL A 266 6.84 15.03 1.11
N VAL A 267 7.17 15.58 -0.07
CA VAL A 267 8.50 16.17 -0.34
C VAL A 267 8.77 17.35 0.58
N GLU A 268 7.79 18.21 0.84
CA GLU A 268 7.93 19.40 1.68
C GLU A 268 8.22 19.05 3.16
N LYS A 269 7.61 17.96 3.67
CA LYS A 269 7.63 17.63 5.11
C LYS A 269 8.59 16.51 5.50
N THR A 270 9.05 15.71 4.54
CA THR A 270 9.95 14.57 4.81
C THR A 270 11.41 15.04 4.76
N PRO A 271 12.25 14.74 5.76
CA PRO A 271 13.69 15.00 5.66
C PRO A 271 14.29 14.32 4.42
N VAL A 272 15.14 15.04 3.66
CA VAL A 272 15.73 14.54 2.40
C VAL A 272 16.40 13.17 2.56
N LYS A 273 17.14 12.96 3.66
CA LYS A 273 17.80 11.67 3.97
C LYS A 273 16.83 10.48 4.13
N ASP A 274 15.58 10.75 4.44
CA ASP A 274 14.53 9.76 4.69
C ASP A 274 13.61 9.56 3.49
N LEU A 275 13.79 10.36 2.42
CA LEU A 275 12.94 10.41 1.25
C LEU A 275 13.62 9.80 0.02
N GLY A 276 12.97 8.83 -0.61
CA GLY A 276 13.30 8.34 -1.94
C GLY A 276 12.15 8.66 -2.89
N VAL A 277 12.42 9.45 -3.93
CA VAL A 277 11.45 9.70 -5.01
C VAL A 277 11.99 9.05 -6.28
N PHE A 278 11.14 8.28 -6.95
CA PHE A 278 11.53 7.53 -8.14
C PHE A 278 10.54 7.76 -9.27
N VAL A 279 11.06 8.13 -10.44
CA VAL A 279 10.29 8.23 -11.67
C VAL A 279 10.26 6.87 -12.34
N THR A 280 9.06 6.47 -12.77
CA THR A 280 8.79 5.22 -13.48
C THR A 280 8.25 5.52 -14.87
N TRP A 281 8.78 4.82 -15.87
CA TRP A 281 8.25 4.84 -17.24
C TRP A 281 8.33 3.45 -17.85
N MET A 282 7.69 3.28 -19.00
CA MET A 282 7.74 2.04 -19.77
C MET A 282 8.65 2.25 -20.97
N ASP A 283 9.69 1.43 -21.12
CA ASP A 283 10.57 1.42 -22.28
C ASP A 283 10.72 -0.01 -22.80
N ASP A 284 10.51 -0.23 -24.09
CA ASP A 284 10.47 -1.56 -24.74
C ASP A 284 9.67 -2.63 -23.94
N PHE A 285 8.48 -2.24 -23.44
CA PHE A 285 7.60 -3.08 -22.60
C PHE A 285 8.20 -3.49 -21.24
N GLU A 286 9.27 -2.83 -20.82
CA GLU A 286 9.92 -3.00 -19.53
C GLU A 286 9.72 -1.79 -18.62
N THR A 287 9.38 -2.05 -17.36
CA THR A 287 9.32 -1.01 -16.34
C THR A 287 10.72 -0.53 -16.02
N GLN A 288 10.96 0.76 -16.30
CA GLN A 288 12.17 1.47 -15.91
C GLN A 288 11.91 2.27 -14.64
N LEU A 289 12.97 2.46 -13.85
CA LEU A 289 12.93 3.17 -12.58
C LEU A 289 14.21 3.98 -12.42
N GLN A 290 14.07 5.26 -12.09
CA GLN A 290 15.23 6.10 -11.82
C GLN A 290 14.97 7.03 -10.62
N PRO A 291 15.91 7.10 -9.66
CA PRO A 291 15.78 7.99 -8.51
C PRO A 291 15.93 9.45 -8.92
N VAL A 292 15.10 10.31 -8.35
CA VAL A 292 15.25 11.77 -8.46
C VAL A 292 16.43 12.19 -7.57
N PRO A 293 17.46 12.86 -8.11
CA PRO A 293 18.58 13.35 -7.31
C PRO A 293 18.13 14.33 -6.23
N GLU A 294 18.78 14.32 -5.06
CA GLU A 294 18.41 15.19 -3.92
C GLU A 294 18.35 16.67 -4.29
N LYS A 295 19.27 17.13 -5.16
CA LYS A 295 19.30 18.51 -5.69
C LYS A 295 18.06 18.89 -6.52
N ASN A 296 17.39 17.91 -7.12
CA ASN A 296 16.22 18.11 -7.96
C ASN A 296 14.92 17.97 -7.15
N LEU A 297 14.96 17.50 -5.89
CA LEU A 297 13.76 17.36 -5.07
C LEU A 297 13.09 18.70 -4.78
N ALA A 298 13.85 19.78 -4.62
CA ALA A 298 13.28 21.12 -4.41
C ALA A 298 12.44 21.57 -5.63
N SER A 299 12.86 21.21 -6.84
CA SER A 299 12.11 21.55 -8.06
C SER A 299 10.71 20.90 -8.08
N LEU A 300 10.51 19.77 -7.39
CA LEU A 300 9.18 19.14 -7.25
C LEU A 300 8.18 20.00 -6.47
N LEU A 301 8.65 20.95 -5.67
CA LEU A 301 7.79 21.87 -4.90
C LEU A 301 7.36 23.08 -5.73
N ASP A 302 8.21 23.49 -6.68
CA ASP A 302 7.97 24.64 -7.56
C ASP A 302 7.17 24.26 -8.82
N LEU A 303 7.10 22.96 -9.12
CA LEU A 303 6.32 22.45 -10.21
C LEU A 303 4.86 22.29 -9.76
N ASP A 304 3.98 23.13 -10.31
CA ASP A 304 2.52 22.96 -10.25
C ASP A 304 2.09 21.61 -10.88
N THR A 305 0.81 21.41 -11.19
CA THR A 305 0.31 20.22 -11.92
C THR A 305 1.11 19.84 -13.18
N ASP A 306 1.89 20.78 -13.73
CA ASP A 306 2.81 20.59 -14.86
C ASP A 306 4.03 19.71 -14.54
N ALA A 307 4.32 19.42 -13.26
CA ALA A 307 5.41 18.55 -12.80
C ALA A 307 5.34 17.16 -13.43
N PHE A 308 4.12 16.59 -13.48
CA PHE A 308 3.89 15.24 -13.98
C PHE A 308 4.02 15.15 -15.51
N PHE A 309 3.93 16.27 -16.22
CA PHE A 309 4.08 16.31 -17.68
C PHE A 309 5.54 16.39 -18.13
N ASN A 310 6.49 16.68 -17.23
CA ASN A 310 7.92 16.78 -17.55
C ASN A 310 8.78 15.96 -16.58
N LEU A 311 8.29 14.78 -16.15
CA LEU A 311 9.01 13.94 -15.18
C LEU A 311 10.41 13.53 -15.65
N GLU A 312 10.63 13.44 -16.96
CA GLU A 312 11.92 13.12 -17.56
C GLU A 312 13.02 14.13 -17.16
N ARG A 313 12.67 15.42 -17.06
CA ARG A 313 13.63 16.49 -16.66
C ARG A 313 14.11 16.35 -15.22
N LEU A 314 13.36 15.66 -14.37
CA LEU A 314 13.71 15.48 -12.96
C LEU A 314 14.85 14.49 -12.77
N VAL A 315 15.07 13.63 -13.77
CA VAL A 315 16.04 12.54 -13.71
C VAL A 315 17.27 12.79 -14.57
N GLU A 316 17.31 13.92 -15.29
CA GLU A 316 18.52 14.43 -15.92
C GLU A 316 19.54 14.88 -14.86
N ALA A 317 20.78 14.42 -15.03
CA ALA A 317 21.90 14.62 -14.09
C ALA A 317 22.56 15.98 -14.23
#